data_AF-A0A7S1WIB3-F1
#
_entry.id   AF-A0A7S1WIB3-F1
#
_cell.length_a   1.000
_cell.length_b   1.000
_cell.length_c   1.000
_cell.angle_alpha   90.00
_cell.angle_beta   90.00
_cell.angle_gamma   90.00
#
_symmetry.space_group_name_H-M   'P 1'
#
loop_
_entity.id
_entity.type
_entity.pdbx_description
1 polymer ?
#
loop_
_entity_poly.entity_id
_entity_poly.type
_entity_poly.pdbx_seq_one_letter_code
_entity_poly.pdbx_strand_id
1 'polypeptide(L)'
;MRLPATAWPPRAWRLQGPAGSLVAVASQQVPVLAWLRVAIFSLVIAMMIVAMGLLVHRLVRGPPPAVPETEDGVAGGPLNANHCQGNVLQTCGVCQQVLPMEALIPCGHMLCGGCRAQVGTRCPFCRGIVEAGQPVFQP
;
A
#
# COMPACT_ATOMS: atom_id res chain seq x y z
N MET A 1 11.03 43.26 -87.26
CA MET A 1 10.21 42.70 -86.17
C MET A 1 10.95 41.54 -85.49
N ARG A 2 11.43 41.73 -84.25
CA ARG A 2 11.53 40.77 -83.14
C ARG A 2 12.23 41.47 -81.96
N LEU A 3 11.67 41.29 -80.77
CA LEU A 3 11.66 42.23 -79.63
C LEU A 3 12.89 42.08 -78.70
N PRO A 4 13.23 43.12 -77.90
CA PRO A 4 14.31 43.09 -76.92
C PRO A 4 13.95 42.26 -75.66
N ALA A 5 14.94 41.56 -75.13
CA ALA A 5 14.85 40.78 -73.90
C ALA A 5 14.68 41.72 -72.69
N THR A 6 13.49 41.70 -72.10
CA THR A 6 13.18 42.40 -70.86
C THR A 6 13.72 41.60 -69.67
N ALA A 7 14.70 42.18 -69.00
CA ALA A 7 15.23 41.73 -67.72
C ALA A 7 14.13 41.82 -66.64
N TRP A 8 13.82 40.68 -66.02
CA TRP A 8 12.98 40.63 -64.83
C TRP A 8 13.87 40.75 -63.59
N PRO A 9 13.62 41.70 -62.66
CA PRO A 9 14.27 41.67 -61.37
C PRO A 9 13.68 40.53 -60.52
N PRO A 10 14.49 39.85 -59.69
CA PRO A 10 13.98 38.87 -58.74
C PRO A 10 13.12 39.59 -57.70
N ARG A 11 11.82 39.26 -57.67
CA ARG A 11 10.91 39.68 -56.59
C ARG A 11 11.29 38.95 -55.31
N ALA A 12 12.17 39.57 -54.52
CA ALA A 12 12.41 39.18 -53.14
C ALA A 12 11.18 39.58 -52.31
N TRP A 13 10.24 38.66 -52.15
CA TRP A 13 9.14 38.80 -51.18
C TRP A 13 9.73 38.64 -49.77
N ARG A 14 10.28 39.74 -49.25
CA ARG A 14 10.74 39.82 -47.88
C ARG A 14 9.50 40.02 -46.99
N LEU A 15 8.85 38.91 -46.63
CA LEU A 15 7.82 38.85 -45.59
C LEU A 15 8.49 39.05 -44.22
N GLN A 16 8.92 40.28 -43.95
CA GLN A 16 9.26 40.73 -42.61
C GLN A 16 7.98 41.23 -41.93
N GLY A 17 7.13 40.28 -41.54
CA GLY A 17 6.12 40.53 -40.54
C GLY A 17 6.77 40.50 -39.14
N PRO A 18 6.49 41.46 -38.25
CA PRO A 18 6.93 41.42 -36.86
C PRO A 18 6.06 40.41 -36.08
N ALA A 19 6.16 39.12 -36.41
CA ALA A 19 5.49 38.04 -35.69
C ALA A 19 6.40 37.36 -34.65
N GLY A 20 7.59 37.90 -34.41
CA GLY A 20 8.63 37.26 -33.60
C GLY A 20 8.66 37.60 -32.10
N SER A 21 7.98 38.64 -31.64
CA SER A 21 8.29 39.21 -30.30
C SER A 21 7.24 39.03 -29.21
N LEU A 22 6.05 38.51 -29.51
CA LEU A 22 5.04 38.28 -28.46
C LEU A 22 5.13 36.88 -27.81
N VAL A 23 5.88 35.95 -28.40
CA VAL A 23 6.07 34.61 -27.81
C VAL A 23 7.20 34.59 -26.77
N ALA A 24 8.16 35.51 -26.86
CA ALA A 24 9.34 35.55 -25.97
C ALA A 24 9.08 36.17 -24.58
N VAL A 25 7.98 36.90 -24.39
CA VAL A 25 7.66 37.53 -23.09
C VAL A 25 6.83 36.59 -22.19
N ALA A 26 6.23 35.53 -22.76
CA ALA A 26 5.49 34.54 -21.98
C ALA A 26 6.39 33.50 -21.28
N SER A 27 7.69 33.46 -21.59
CA SER A 27 8.64 32.50 -21.00
C SER A 27 9.41 33.05 -19.80
N GLN A 28 9.17 34.29 -19.37
CA GLN A 28 9.57 34.78 -18.04
C GLN A 28 8.56 34.28 -16.98
N GLN A 29 8.26 32.99 -17.01
CA GLN A 29 7.52 32.34 -15.94
C GLN A 29 8.42 32.31 -14.71
N VAL A 30 7.94 32.97 -13.66
CA VAL A 30 8.58 33.08 -12.35
C VAL A 30 9.10 31.70 -11.93
N PRO A 31 10.43 31.51 -11.71
CA PRO A 31 11.01 30.18 -11.44
C PRO A 31 10.38 29.51 -10.22
N VAL A 32 9.82 30.31 -9.30
CA VAL A 32 9.05 29.86 -8.13
C VAL A 32 7.83 29.00 -8.53
N LEU A 33 7.13 29.34 -9.62
CA LEU A 33 5.96 28.57 -10.07
C LEU A 33 6.35 27.20 -10.64
N ALA A 34 7.53 27.09 -11.26
CA ALA A 34 8.05 25.82 -11.75
C ALA A 34 8.36 24.86 -10.59
N TRP A 35 9.05 25.34 -9.55
CA TRP A 35 9.31 24.54 -8.34
C TRP A 35 8.02 24.13 -7.62
N LEU A 36 7.04 25.03 -7.55
CA LEU A 36 5.73 24.71 -6.98
C LEU A 36 5.03 23.56 -7.73
N ARG A 37 5.06 23.57 -9.06
CA ARG A 37 4.50 22.47 -9.87
C ARG A 37 5.20 21.15 -9.58
N VAL A 38 6.53 21.14 -9.54
CA VAL A 38 7.32 19.93 -9.23
C VAL A 38 6.98 19.41 -7.83
N ALA A 39 6.88 20.29 -6.84
CA ALA A 39 6.50 19.92 -5.48
C ALA A 39 5.10 19.27 -5.44
N ILE A 40 4.10 19.88 -6.10
CA ILE A 40 2.74 19.33 -6.18
C ILE A 40 2.74 17.95 -6.85
N PHE A 41 3.43 17.80 -7.99
CA PHE A 41 3.52 16.50 -8.68
C PHE A 41 4.16 15.42 -7.80
N SER A 42 5.25 15.74 -7.09
CA SER A 42 5.91 14.79 -6.20
C SER A 42 5.01 14.36 -5.02
N LEU A 43 4.24 15.28 -4.45
CA LEU A 43 3.30 14.99 -3.36
C LEU A 43 2.16 14.06 -3.82
N VAL A 44 1.62 14.28 -5.02
CA VAL A 44 0.58 13.40 -5.59
C VAL A 44 1.10 11.98 -5.80
N ILE A 45 2.33 11.83 -6.35
CA ILE A 45 2.96 10.52 -6.53
C ILE A 45 3.18 9.82 -5.19
N ALA A 46 3.68 10.53 -4.17
CA ALA A 46 3.88 9.97 -2.84
C ALA A 46 2.56 9.49 -2.21
N MET A 47 1.49 10.27 -2.32
CA MET A 47 0.15 9.89 -1.86
C MET A 47 -0.37 8.64 -2.58
N MET A 48 -0.16 8.52 -3.88
CA MET A 48 -0.52 7.31 -4.63
C MET A 48 0.24 6.07 -4.16
N ILE A 49 1.55 6.18 -3.90
CA ILE A 49 2.37 5.08 -3.40
C ILE A 49 1.86 4.62 -2.03
N VAL A 50 1.56 5.55 -1.12
CA VAL A 50 1.02 5.24 0.21
C VAL A 50 -0.35 4.57 0.09
N ALA A 51 -1.25 5.12 -0.74
CA ALA A 51 -2.58 4.54 -0.94
C ALA A 51 -2.50 3.10 -1.51
N MET A 52 -1.63 2.86 -2.48
CA MET A 52 -1.40 1.53 -3.06
C MET A 52 -0.80 0.57 -2.02
N GLY A 53 0.17 1.02 -1.22
CA GLY A 53 0.76 0.24 -0.14
C GLY A 53 -0.26 -0.15 0.93
N LEU A 54 -1.16 0.77 1.30
CA LEU A 54 -2.27 0.49 2.22
C LEU A 54 -3.28 -0.50 1.62
N LEU A 55 -3.58 -0.39 0.32
CA LEU A 55 -4.44 -1.34 -0.38
C LEU A 55 -3.84 -2.75 -0.36
N VAL A 56 -2.58 -2.90 -0.73
CA VAL A 56 -1.87 -4.19 -0.70
C VAL A 56 -1.83 -4.74 0.72
N HIS A 57 -1.53 -3.89 1.70
CA HIS A 57 -1.49 -4.27 3.11
C HIS A 57 -2.85 -4.79 3.61
N ARG A 58 -3.95 -4.13 3.24
CA ARG A 58 -5.31 -4.59 3.57
C ARG A 58 -5.69 -5.89 2.85
N LEU A 59 -5.29 -6.05 1.60
CA LEU A 59 -5.52 -7.29 0.85
C LEU A 59 -4.75 -8.47 1.46
N VAL A 60 -3.53 -8.25 1.93
CA VAL A 60 -2.69 -9.30 2.53
C VAL A 60 -3.13 -9.65 3.95
N ARG A 61 -3.51 -8.66 4.77
CA ARG A 61 -3.90 -8.90 6.17
C ARG A 61 -5.36 -9.33 6.35
N GLY A 62 -6.17 -9.24 5.29
CA GLY A 62 -7.61 -9.44 5.39
C GLY A 62 -8.29 -8.31 6.17
N PRO A 63 -9.61 -8.12 5.99
CA PRO A 63 -10.38 -7.26 6.87
C PRO A 63 -10.23 -7.79 8.31
N PRO A 64 -10.03 -6.93 9.32
CA PRO A 64 -10.14 -7.37 10.70
C PRO A 64 -11.52 -8.03 10.85
N PRO A 65 -11.62 -9.15 11.60
CA PRO A 65 -12.91 -9.83 11.77
C PRO A 65 -13.91 -8.79 12.28
N ALA A 66 -15.03 -8.66 11.58
CA ALA A 66 -16.10 -7.76 11.97
C ALA A 66 -16.48 -8.13 13.40
N VAL A 67 -16.09 -7.29 14.35
CA VAL A 67 -16.52 -7.45 15.73
C VAL A 67 -18.00 -7.12 15.68
N PRO A 68 -18.90 -8.07 15.92
CA PRO A 68 -20.32 -7.75 15.98
C PRO A 68 -20.47 -6.68 17.05
N GLU A 69 -20.95 -5.50 16.64
CA GLU A 69 -21.30 -4.41 17.54
C GLU A 69 -22.50 -4.89 18.36
N THR A 70 -22.22 -5.61 19.45
CA THR A 70 -23.21 -5.85 20.50
C THR A 70 -23.31 -4.56 21.29
N GLU A 71 -24.15 -3.67 20.78
CA GLU A 71 -24.80 -2.64 21.57
C GLU A 71 -25.65 -3.34 22.61
N ASP A 72 -25.13 -3.57 23.82
CA ASP A 72 -25.93 -3.63 25.03
C ASP A 72 -25.01 -3.46 26.25
N GLY A 73 -25.13 -2.29 26.86
CA GLY A 73 -24.38 -1.88 28.04
C GLY A 73 -24.64 -2.80 29.23
N VAL A 74 -23.69 -3.68 29.50
CA VAL A 74 -23.49 -4.26 30.83
C VAL A 74 -22.10 -3.85 31.28
N ALA A 75 -22.06 -2.88 32.20
CA ALA A 75 -20.86 -2.50 32.94
C ALA A 75 -20.42 -3.69 33.82
N GLY A 76 -19.61 -4.58 33.26
CA GLY A 76 -19.23 -5.84 33.91
C GLY A 76 -18.11 -6.59 33.20
N GLY A 77 -16.90 -6.05 33.23
CA GLY A 77 -15.65 -6.83 33.16
C GLY A 77 -14.96 -6.93 31.80
N PRO A 78 -13.61 -6.99 31.78
CA PRO A 78 -12.81 -7.12 30.55
C PRO A 78 -12.98 -8.52 29.97
N LEU A 79 -14.00 -8.71 29.13
CA LEU A 79 -14.20 -9.97 28.42
C LEU A 79 -13.20 -10.10 27.27
N ASN A 80 -12.05 -10.65 27.64
CA ASN A 80 -11.24 -11.61 26.89
C ASN A 80 -10.88 -11.21 25.45
N ALA A 81 -9.95 -10.27 25.35
CA ALA A 81 -8.75 -10.60 24.58
C ALA A 81 -8.20 -11.90 25.18
N ASN A 82 -8.57 -13.04 24.58
CA ASN A 82 -8.02 -14.36 24.81
C ASN A 82 -6.50 -14.22 24.92
N HIS A 83 -6.03 -14.01 26.13
CA HIS A 83 -4.62 -13.99 26.46
C HIS A 83 -4.16 -15.38 26.06
N CYS A 84 -3.36 -15.45 25.01
CA CYS A 84 -2.55 -16.62 24.74
C CYS A 84 -1.72 -16.80 26.02
N GLN A 85 -2.18 -17.64 26.93
CA GLN A 85 -1.45 -17.98 28.14
C GLN A 85 -0.19 -18.71 27.64
N GLY A 86 0.99 -18.39 28.15
CA GLY A 86 2.23 -18.97 27.65
C GLY A 86 3.36 -17.96 27.68
N ASN A 87 4.52 -18.37 28.17
CA ASN A 87 5.71 -17.51 28.25
C ASN A 87 6.71 -17.79 27.11
N VAL A 88 6.47 -18.82 26.29
CA VAL A 88 7.33 -19.17 25.16
C VAL A 88 6.94 -18.35 23.93
N LEU A 89 7.79 -17.38 23.59
CA LEU A 89 7.68 -16.58 22.38
C LEU A 89 8.49 -17.22 21.24
N GLN A 90 7.83 -17.58 20.14
CA GLN A 90 8.50 -18.04 18.91
C GLN A 90 7.79 -17.50 17.66
N THR A 91 8.45 -17.60 16.51
CA THR A 91 7.85 -17.25 15.23
C THR A 91 6.80 -18.28 14.84
N CYS A 92 5.54 -17.86 14.74
CA CYS A 92 4.45 -18.72 14.30
C CYS A 92 4.61 -19.08 12.81
N GLY A 93 4.63 -20.38 12.49
CA GLY A 93 4.77 -20.85 11.10
C GLY A 93 3.59 -20.51 10.17
N VAL A 94 2.49 -19.99 10.71
CA VAL A 94 1.30 -19.59 9.93
C VAL A 94 1.31 -18.09 9.63
N CYS A 95 1.38 -17.22 10.66
CA CYS A 95 1.33 -15.77 10.47
C CYS A 95 2.71 -15.10 10.41
N GLN A 96 3.80 -15.83 10.65
CA GLN A 96 5.19 -15.34 10.62
C GLN A 96 5.48 -14.21 11.63
N GLN A 97 4.74 -14.16 12.74
CA GLN A 97 4.94 -13.20 13.84
C GLN A 97 5.49 -13.90 15.08
N VAL A 98 6.31 -13.19 15.85
CA VAL A 98 6.81 -13.67 17.15
C VAL A 98 5.73 -13.43 18.21
N LEU A 99 5.12 -14.51 18.69
CA LEU A 99 3.96 -14.48 19.59
C LEU A 99 4.03 -15.63 20.61
N PRO A 100 3.25 -15.59 21.71
CA PRO A 100 3.11 -16.72 22.62
C PRO A 100 2.57 -17.95 21.90
N MET A 101 3.21 -19.10 22.12
CA MET A 101 2.92 -20.34 21.41
C MET A 101 1.99 -21.26 22.20
N GLU A 102 1.11 -21.94 21.46
CA GLU A 102 0.32 -23.07 21.92
C GLU A 102 0.70 -24.33 21.12
N ALA A 103 0.79 -25.46 21.80
CA ALA A 103 1.01 -26.77 21.19
C ALA A 103 -0.34 -27.43 20.85
N LEU A 104 -0.47 -27.96 19.64
CA LEU A 104 -1.66 -28.68 19.20
C LEU A 104 -1.65 -30.13 19.69
N ILE A 105 -2.71 -30.54 20.38
CA ILE A 105 -2.87 -31.92 20.87
C ILE A 105 -3.65 -32.74 19.82
N PRO A 106 -3.19 -33.97 19.48
CA PRO A 106 -2.06 -34.71 20.04
C PRO A 106 -0.73 -34.53 19.28
N CYS A 107 -0.72 -33.82 18.15
CA CYS A 107 0.41 -33.85 17.23
C CYS A 107 1.67 -33.09 17.67
N GLY A 108 1.57 -32.20 18.67
CA GLY A 108 2.69 -31.43 19.23
C GLY A 108 3.15 -30.22 18.40
N HIS A 109 2.61 -29.98 17.20
CA HIS A 109 2.99 -28.80 16.42
C HIS A 109 2.54 -27.51 17.11
N MET A 110 3.40 -26.48 17.07
CA MET A 110 3.14 -25.22 17.78
C MET A 110 2.71 -24.10 16.83
N LEU A 111 1.78 -23.26 17.27
CA LEU A 111 1.35 -22.04 16.59
C LEU A 111 0.82 -21.01 17.61
N CYS A 112 0.69 -19.75 17.23
CA CYS A 112 0.18 -18.73 18.17
C CYS A 112 -1.32 -18.90 18.44
N GLY A 113 -1.80 -18.47 19.62
CA GLY A 113 -3.22 -18.63 19.99
C GLY A 113 -4.20 -17.90 19.06
N GLY A 114 -3.78 -16.80 18.44
CA GLY A 114 -4.56 -16.13 17.38
C GLY A 114 -4.79 -17.01 16.14
N CYS A 115 -3.75 -17.71 15.68
CA CYS A 115 -3.88 -18.69 14.61
C CYS A 115 -4.63 -19.96 15.08
N ARG A 116 -4.48 -20.36 16.35
CA ARG A 116 -5.20 -21.52 16.92
C ARG A 116 -6.71 -21.33 16.84
N ALA A 117 -7.19 -20.13 17.13
CA ALA A 117 -8.61 -19.79 17.09
C ALA A 117 -9.22 -19.88 15.67
N GLN A 118 -8.38 -19.74 14.64
CA GLN A 118 -8.80 -19.82 13.22
C GLN A 118 -8.62 -21.22 12.62
N VAL A 119 -7.78 -22.06 13.24
CA VAL A 119 -7.56 -23.45 12.81
C VAL A 119 -8.75 -24.30 13.25
N GLY A 120 -9.33 -25.03 12.29
CA GLY A 120 -10.40 -26.00 12.53
C GLY A 120 -9.88 -27.30 13.18
N THR A 121 -10.43 -28.44 12.75
CA THR A 121 -10.11 -29.75 13.35
C THR A 121 -8.83 -30.40 12.82
N ARG A 122 -8.05 -29.72 11.95
CA ARG A 122 -6.83 -30.28 11.35
C ARG A 122 -5.63 -29.37 11.51
N CYS A 123 -4.50 -29.96 11.86
CA CYS A 123 -3.22 -29.27 12.01
C CYS A 123 -2.73 -28.76 10.64
N PRO A 124 -2.33 -27.48 10.50
CA PRO A 124 -1.84 -26.95 9.22
C PRO A 124 -0.50 -27.56 8.79
N PHE A 125 0.26 -28.16 9.71
CA PHE A 125 1.58 -28.72 9.45
C PHE A 125 1.51 -30.20 9.05
N CYS A 126 0.93 -31.06 9.89
CA CYS A 126 0.85 -32.51 9.63
C CYS A 126 -0.50 -33.00 9.13
N ARG A 127 -1.52 -32.13 9.06
CA ARG A 127 -2.91 -32.47 8.67
C ARG A 127 -3.61 -33.47 9.60
N GLY A 128 -2.99 -33.83 10.73
CA GLY A 128 -3.59 -34.66 11.77
C GLY A 128 -4.75 -33.95 12.48
N ILE A 129 -5.60 -34.72 13.16
CA ILE A 129 -6.74 -34.18 13.92
C ILE A 129 -6.22 -33.36 15.10
N VAL A 130 -6.86 -32.22 15.35
CA VAL A 130 -6.59 -31.34 16.49
C VAL A 130 -7.75 -31.42 17.44
N GLU A 131 -7.47 -31.82 18.67
CA GLU A 131 -8.46 -31.94 19.74
C GLU A 131 -8.43 -30.70 20.64
N ALA A 132 -7.24 -30.23 20.98
CA ALA A 132 -7.04 -29.09 21.87
C ALA A 132 -5.78 -28.28 21.52
N GLY A 133 -5.69 -27.06 22.05
CA GLY A 133 -4.45 -26.28 22.10
C GLY A 133 -4.01 -26.18 23.57
N GLN A 134 -2.73 -26.38 23.84
CA GLN A 134 -2.16 -26.22 25.17
C GLN A 134 -1.13 -25.09 25.18
N PRO A 135 -1.29 -24.07 26.04
CA PRO A 135 -0.29 -23.02 26.21
C PRO A 135 1.07 -23.58 26.66
N VAL A 136 2.16 -23.12 26.04
CA VAL A 136 3.51 -23.61 26.35
C VAL A 136 4.18 -22.72 27.40
N PHE A 137 4.66 -23.35 28.47
CA PHE A 137 5.42 -22.70 29.54
C PHE A 137 6.82 -23.30 29.68
N GLN A 138 7.86 -22.47 29.66
CA GLN A 138 9.22 -22.83 30.07
C GLN A 138 9.43 -22.53 31.56
N PRO A 139 10.05 -23.45 32.33
CA PRO A 139 10.31 -23.28 33.76
C PRO A 139 11.34 -22.18 34.06
#